data_AF-A0A5R8YWS3-F1
#
_entry.id   AF-A0A5R8YWS3-F1
#
_cell.length_a   1.000
_cell.length_b   1.000
_cell.length_c   1.000
_cell.angle_alpha   90.00
_cell.angle_beta   90.00
_cell.angle_gamma   90.00
#
_symmetry.space_group_name_H-M   'P 1'
#
loop_
_entity.id
_entity.type
_entity.pdbx_description
1 polymer ?
#
loop_
_entity_poly.entity_id
_entity_poly.type
_entity_poly.pdbx_seq_one_letter_code
_entity_poly.pdbx_strand_id
1 'polypeptide(L)'
;MKMMGLNALSRDVPFDTLREVARGTTDDEVAELLASQWRPRVMGAWLASGRTQRLEAALLRSLETSLGTLTAPPLATVALHGLGGKAVPSLETYLRLDLESGWGSASFVAAVLERLDAAPTGVTVDDQDRRAVDGMLIVASCLAEAV
;
A
#
# COMPACT_ATOMS: atom_id res chain seq x y z
N MET A 1 -12.16 -6.21 -9.68
CA MET A 1 -12.14 -4.80 -9.23
C MET A 1 -12.21 -4.66 -7.69
N LYS A 2 -12.03 -5.73 -6.91
CA LYS A 2 -12.40 -5.79 -5.48
C LYS A 2 -11.35 -5.28 -4.48
N MET A 3 -10.12 -5.01 -4.91
CA MET A 3 -8.97 -4.78 -4.00
C MET A 3 -8.23 -3.45 -4.21
N MET A 4 -8.79 -2.54 -5.02
CA MET A 4 -8.16 -1.23 -5.29
C MET A 4 -8.60 -0.19 -4.26
N GLY A 5 -7.72 0.77 -3.96
CA GLY A 5 -7.97 1.79 -2.95
C GLY A 5 -8.37 1.16 -1.62
N LEU A 6 -9.49 1.63 -1.06
CA LEU A 6 -10.04 1.11 0.19
C LEU A 6 -11.02 -0.05 -0.01
N ASN A 7 -11.22 -0.55 -1.24
CA ASN A 7 -12.18 -1.65 -1.48
C ASN A 7 -11.77 -2.96 -0.80
N ALA A 8 -10.49 -3.11 -0.45
CA ALA A 8 -10.02 -4.25 0.33
C ALA A 8 -10.62 -4.30 1.76
N LEU A 9 -11.22 -3.20 2.24
CA LEU A 9 -11.99 -3.19 3.49
C LEU A 9 -13.37 -3.86 3.36
N SER A 10 -13.82 -4.16 2.14
CA SER A 10 -15.08 -4.88 1.93
C SER A 10 -14.94 -6.36 2.34
N ARG A 11 -16.05 -6.97 2.78
CA ARG A 11 -16.07 -8.35 3.33
C ARG A 11 -15.81 -9.47 2.29
N ASP A 12 -15.58 -9.13 1.03
CA ASP A 12 -15.47 -10.08 -0.09
C ASP A 12 -14.04 -10.29 -0.60
N VAL A 13 -13.02 -10.04 0.24
CA VAL A 13 -11.62 -10.29 -0.13
C VAL A 13 -11.38 -11.80 -0.26
N PRO A 14 -10.99 -12.31 -1.44
CA PRO A 14 -10.75 -13.73 -1.64
C PRO A 14 -9.33 -14.09 -1.14
N PHE A 15 -9.13 -14.05 0.18
CA PHE A 15 -7.82 -14.27 0.80
C PHE A 15 -7.16 -15.56 0.31
N ASP A 16 -7.87 -16.69 0.32
CA ASP A 16 -7.27 -17.98 -0.06
C ASP A 16 -6.77 -18.00 -1.51
N THR A 17 -7.55 -17.45 -2.45
CA THR A 17 -7.13 -17.30 -3.85
C THR A 17 -5.93 -16.38 -3.99
N LEU A 18 -5.89 -15.25 -3.26
CA LEU A 18 -4.76 -14.33 -3.31
C LEU A 18 -3.48 -14.97 -2.73
N ARG A 19 -3.62 -15.74 -1.65
CA ARG A 19 -2.51 -16.49 -1.04
C ARG A 19 -1.99 -17.60 -1.97
N GLU A 20 -2.88 -18.30 -2.67
CA GLU A 20 -2.50 -19.28 -3.68
C GLU A 20 -1.72 -18.64 -4.83
N VAL A 21 -2.22 -17.53 -5.37
CA VAL A 21 -1.51 -16.74 -6.39
C VAL A 21 -0.14 -16.29 -5.85
N ALA A 22 -0.08 -15.76 -4.63
CA ALA A 22 1.18 -15.31 -4.03
C ALA A 22 2.25 -16.41 -3.96
N ARG A 23 1.87 -17.64 -3.61
CA ARG A 23 2.80 -18.79 -3.59
C ARG A 23 3.28 -19.19 -4.98
N GLY A 24 2.48 -18.96 -6.02
CA GLY A 24 2.84 -19.26 -7.41
C GLY A 24 3.59 -18.13 -8.13
N THR A 25 3.64 -16.92 -7.58
CA THR A 25 4.30 -15.76 -8.20
C THR A 25 5.70 -15.54 -7.63
N THR A 26 6.69 -15.37 -8.51
CA THR A 26 8.08 -15.07 -8.18
C THR A 26 8.27 -13.61 -7.76
N ASP A 27 9.41 -13.28 -7.14
CA ASP A 27 9.70 -11.90 -6.73
C ASP A 27 9.85 -10.97 -7.95
N ASP A 28 10.44 -11.44 -9.04
CA ASP A 28 10.59 -10.67 -10.30
C ASP A 28 9.22 -10.32 -10.91
N GLU A 29 8.30 -11.29 -10.98
CA GLU A 29 6.93 -11.04 -11.47
C GLU A 29 6.19 -10.03 -10.58
N VAL A 30 6.36 -10.09 -9.26
CA VAL A 30 5.77 -9.07 -8.37
C VAL A 30 6.40 -7.70 -8.61
N ALA A 31 7.72 -7.61 -8.83
CA ALA A 31 8.39 -6.37 -9.17
C ALA A 31 7.88 -5.77 -10.50
N GLU A 32 7.63 -6.59 -11.52
CA GLU A 32 7.02 -6.17 -12.78
C GLU A 32 5.58 -5.65 -12.58
N LEU A 33 4.79 -6.32 -11.75
CA LEU A 33 3.45 -5.85 -11.38
C LEU A 33 3.52 -4.48 -10.67
N LEU A 34 4.45 -4.31 -9.74
CA LEU A 34 4.67 -3.04 -9.02
C LEU A 34 5.09 -1.89 -9.96
N ALA A 35 5.84 -2.18 -11.02
CA ALA A 35 6.23 -1.20 -12.02
C ALA A 35 5.09 -0.84 -13.01
N SER A 36 4.09 -1.71 -13.13
CA SER A 36 2.97 -1.54 -14.06
C SER A 36 2.00 -0.42 -13.63
N GLN A 37 0.98 -0.12 -14.43
CA GLN A 37 -0.03 0.90 -14.11
C GLN A 37 -1.31 0.27 -13.55
N TRP A 38 -1.98 0.99 -12.64
CA TRP A 38 -3.35 0.71 -12.18
C TRP A 38 -3.52 -0.67 -11.53
N ARG A 39 -4.27 -1.58 -12.17
CA ARG A 39 -4.74 -2.85 -11.58
C ARG A 39 -3.58 -3.83 -11.31
N PRO A 40 -2.67 -4.10 -12.26
CA PRO A 40 -1.44 -4.83 -12.00
C PRO A 40 -0.67 -4.31 -10.79
N ARG A 41 -0.51 -2.99 -10.65
CA ARG A 41 0.21 -2.39 -9.51
C ARG A 41 -0.43 -2.70 -8.18
N VAL A 42 -1.76 -2.59 -8.09
CA VAL A 42 -2.51 -2.95 -6.88
C VAL A 42 -2.31 -4.43 -6.53
N MET A 43 -2.34 -5.31 -7.53
CA MET A 43 -2.07 -6.73 -7.30
C MET A 43 -0.64 -6.96 -6.84
N GLY A 44 0.35 -6.31 -7.47
CA GLY A 44 1.75 -6.34 -7.05
C GLY A 44 1.93 -5.92 -5.60
N ALA A 45 1.25 -4.84 -5.18
CA ALA A 45 1.28 -4.40 -3.77
C ALA A 45 0.79 -5.52 -2.83
N TRP A 46 -0.39 -6.08 -3.09
CA TRP A 46 -0.95 -7.14 -2.23
C TRP A 46 -0.09 -8.41 -2.20
N LEU A 47 0.43 -8.84 -3.35
CA LEU A 47 1.32 -10.02 -3.43
C LEU A 47 2.67 -9.79 -2.74
N ALA A 48 3.10 -8.53 -2.57
CA ALA A 48 4.32 -8.18 -1.88
C ALA A 48 4.22 -8.25 -0.34
N SER A 49 3.02 -8.40 0.24
CA SER A 49 2.78 -8.30 1.69
C SER A 49 3.68 -9.20 2.55
N GLY A 50 3.98 -10.43 2.09
CA GLY A 50 4.86 -11.39 2.78
C GLY A 50 6.34 -11.36 2.36
N ARG A 51 6.73 -10.39 1.54
CA ARG A 51 8.08 -10.32 0.92
C ARG A 51 8.59 -8.90 0.76
N THR A 52 8.12 -7.99 1.59
CA THR A 52 8.44 -6.56 1.52
C THR A 52 9.92 -6.27 1.56
N GLN A 53 10.71 -6.95 2.41
CA GLN A 53 12.15 -6.75 2.49
C GLN A 53 12.88 -7.18 1.21
N ARG A 54 12.42 -8.24 0.54
CA ARG A 54 12.99 -8.69 -0.74
C ARG A 54 12.63 -7.74 -1.89
N LEU A 55 11.47 -7.10 -1.80
CA LEU A 55 10.93 -6.19 -2.81
C LEU A 55 11.05 -4.70 -2.43
N GLU A 56 11.91 -4.36 -1.45
CA GLU A 56 11.97 -3.01 -0.85
C GLU A 56 12.10 -1.92 -1.93
N ALA A 57 13.10 -2.02 -2.80
CA ALA A 57 13.35 -1.04 -3.85
C ALA A 57 12.17 -0.90 -4.84
N ALA A 58 11.53 -2.03 -5.19
CA ALA A 58 10.38 -2.03 -6.10
C ALA A 58 9.15 -1.39 -5.45
N LEU A 59 8.90 -1.66 -4.17
CA LEU A 59 7.79 -1.08 -3.41
C LEU A 59 7.93 0.43 -3.24
N LEU A 60 9.10 0.90 -2.80
CA LEU A 60 9.36 2.33 -2.59
C LEU A 60 9.21 3.11 -3.91
N ARG A 61 9.80 2.60 -5.00
CA ARG A 61 9.64 3.20 -6.33
C ARG A 61 8.19 3.18 -6.82
N SER A 62 7.47 2.09 -6.58
CA SER A 62 6.06 1.98 -6.98
C SER A 62 5.19 2.99 -6.24
N LEU A 63 5.45 3.20 -4.94
CA LEU A 63 4.77 4.19 -4.11
C LEU A 63 5.02 5.63 -4.60
N GLU A 64 6.27 6.01 -4.82
CA GLU A 64 6.66 7.34 -5.31
C GLU A 64 6.04 7.69 -6.67
N THR A 65 5.84 6.68 -7.51
CA THR A 65 5.28 6.84 -8.85
C THR A 65 3.80 6.48 -8.93
N SER A 66 3.17 6.14 -7.80
CA SER A 66 1.74 5.82 -7.74
C SER A 66 0.91 7.08 -7.86
N LEU A 67 -0.25 6.94 -8.51
CA LEU A 67 -1.16 8.05 -8.77
C LEU A 67 -2.52 7.68 -8.20
N GLY A 68 -2.97 8.47 -7.23
CA GLY A 68 -4.34 8.51 -6.77
C GLY A 68 -4.87 7.32 -5.99
N THR A 69 -6.15 7.48 -5.65
CA THR A 69 -6.90 6.71 -4.64
C THR A 69 -6.99 5.23 -4.88
N LEU A 70 -6.75 4.75 -6.10
CA LEU A 70 -6.85 3.33 -6.41
C LEU A 70 -5.56 2.56 -6.10
N THR A 71 -4.40 3.21 -6.17
CA THR A 71 -3.10 2.54 -6.08
C THR A 71 -2.34 2.88 -4.81
N ALA A 72 -2.45 4.12 -4.34
CA ALA A 72 -1.71 4.58 -3.17
C ALA A 72 -2.09 3.86 -1.86
N PRO A 73 -3.38 3.62 -1.54
CA PRO A 73 -3.71 2.98 -0.25
C PRO A 73 -3.16 1.55 -0.09
N PRO A 74 -3.27 0.64 -1.07
CA PRO A 74 -2.60 -0.67 -1.00
C PRO A 74 -1.08 -0.57 -0.84
N LEU A 75 -0.41 0.29 -1.61
CA LEU A 75 1.06 0.45 -1.56
C LEU A 75 1.53 1.01 -0.22
N ALA A 76 0.90 2.08 0.25
CA ALA A 76 1.22 2.71 1.52
C ALA A 76 1.00 1.73 2.69
N THR A 77 -0.08 0.95 2.64
CA THR A 77 -0.37 -0.09 3.65
C THR A 77 0.69 -1.18 3.68
N VAL A 78 1.09 -1.70 2.51
CA VAL A 78 2.08 -2.79 2.45
C VAL A 78 3.47 -2.29 2.85
N ALA A 79 3.82 -1.05 2.48
CA ALA A 79 5.05 -0.41 2.92
C ALA A 79 5.05 -0.17 4.45
N LEU A 80 3.94 0.31 5.01
CA LEU A 80 3.74 0.43 6.47
C LEU A 80 3.92 -0.93 7.16
N HIS A 81 3.22 -1.95 6.69
CA HIS A 81 3.23 -3.29 7.29
C HIS A 81 4.63 -3.90 7.32
N GLY A 82 5.35 -3.84 6.19
CA GLY A 82 6.55 -4.66 6.03
C GLY A 82 7.87 -3.90 5.89
N LEU A 83 7.87 -2.58 5.69
CA LEU A 83 9.09 -1.75 5.65
C LEU A 83 9.18 -0.78 6.83
N GLY A 84 8.05 -0.43 7.46
CA GLY A 84 8.00 0.48 8.60
C GLY A 84 8.63 1.84 8.27
N GLY A 85 9.51 2.31 9.16
CA GLY A 85 10.16 3.63 9.03
C GLY A 85 10.96 3.83 7.73
N LYS A 86 11.43 2.75 7.06
CA LYS A 86 12.11 2.85 5.77
C LYS A 86 11.22 3.44 4.67
N ALA A 87 9.90 3.32 4.79
CA ALA A 87 8.95 3.84 3.81
C ALA A 87 8.69 5.35 3.94
N VAL A 88 9.09 5.98 5.05
CA VAL A 88 8.75 7.39 5.37
C VAL A 88 9.16 8.34 4.24
N PRO A 89 10.39 8.33 3.70
CA PRO A 89 10.78 9.29 2.66
C PRO A 89 9.94 9.17 1.38
N SER A 90 9.60 7.95 0.98
CA SER A 90 8.78 7.69 -0.21
C SER A 90 7.29 8.06 0.02
N LEU A 91 6.79 7.86 1.25
CA LEU A 91 5.44 8.30 1.65
C LEU A 91 5.33 9.83 1.68
N GLU A 92 6.34 10.52 2.22
CA GLU A 92 6.43 11.99 2.22
C GLU A 92 6.50 12.53 0.78
N THR A 93 7.28 11.86 -0.09
CA THR A 93 7.37 12.21 -1.51
C THR A 93 6.03 12.07 -2.21
N TYR A 94 5.34 10.93 -2.02
CA TYR A 94 4.01 10.73 -2.55
C TYR A 94 3.05 11.82 -2.02
N LEU A 95 3.05 12.06 -0.71
CA LEU A 95 2.12 13.00 -0.08
C LEU A 95 2.27 14.41 -0.66
N ARG A 96 3.51 14.88 -0.82
CA ARG A 96 3.79 16.19 -1.42
C ARG A 96 3.23 16.27 -2.85
N LEU A 97 3.45 15.24 -3.67
CA LEU A 97 2.97 15.20 -5.05
C LEU A 97 1.44 15.13 -5.14
N ASP A 98 0.79 14.39 -4.23
CA ASP A 98 -0.66 14.30 -4.13
C ASP A 98 -1.28 15.65 -3.74
N LEU A 99 -0.66 16.38 -2.79
CA LEU A 99 -1.11 17.73 -2.42
C LEU A 99 -0.96 18.74 -3.57
N GLU A 100 0.11 18.63 -4.36
CA GLU A 100 0.34 19.48 -5.54
C GLU A 100 -0.65 19.16 -6.68
N SER A 101 -1.03 17.90 -6.84
CA SER A 101 -1.74 17.41 -8.02
C SER A 101 -3.21 17.03 -7.78
N GLY A 102 -3.65 16.93 -6.52
CA GLY A 102 -5.02 16.58 -6.13
C GLY A 102 -5.43 15.15 -6.48
N TRP A 103 -4.55 14.15 -6.28
CA TRP A 103 -4.87 12.75 -6.61
C TRP A 103 -5.80 12.06 -5.61
N GLY A 104 -5.94 12.60 -4.40
CA GLY A 104 -7.03 12.32 -3.46
C GLY A 104 -6.73 11.27 -2.39
N SER A 105 -5.46 10.88 -2.16
CA SER A 105 -5.09 9.94 -1.08
C SER A 105 -4.27 10.58 0.04
N ALA A 106 -4.15 11.91 0.04
CA ALA A 106 -3.28 12.64 0.96
C ALA A 106 -3.63 12.37 2.43
N SER A 107 -4.91 12.35 2.80
CA SER A 107 -5.33 12.11 4.19
C SER A 107 -5.02 10.68 4.65
N PHE A 108 -5.26 9.69 3.77
CA PHE A 108 -4.90 8.30 4.05
C PHE A 108 -3.38 8.11 4.20
N VAL A 109 -2.57 8.69 3.31
CA VAL A 109 -1.10 8.60 3.40
C VAL A 109 -0.57 9.37 4.61
N ALA A 110 -1.18 10.50 4.96
CA ALA A 110 -0.88 11.19 6.21
C ALA A 110 -1.19 10.33 7.44
N ALA A 111 -2.30 9.57 7.44
CA ALA A 111 -2.62 8.63 8.51
C ALA A 111 -1.61 7.46 8.59
N VAL A 112 -1.11 7.00 7.45
CA VAL A 112 -0.01 6.01 7.41
C VAL A 112 1.27 6.59 8.01
N LEU A 113 1.62 7.83 7.69
CA LEU A 113 2.77 8.54 8.27
C LEU A 113 2.60 8.78 9.78
N GLU A 114 1.39 9.14 10.23
CA GLU A 114 1.03 9.24 11.66
C GLU A 114 1.31 7.90 12.38
N ARG A 115 0.94 6.77 11.75
CA ARG A 115 1.18 5.42 12.30
C ARG A 115 2.65 5.02 12.36
N LEU A 116 3.51 5.66 11.57
CA LEU A 116 4.97 5.48 11.57
C LEU A 116 5.70 6.42 12.54
N ASP A 117 4.96 7.20 13.34
CA ASP A 117 5.50 8.26 14.19
C ASP A 117 6.35 9.27 13.40
N ALA A 118 5.99 9.51 12.13
CA ALA A 118 6.66 10.51 11.28
C ALA A 118 6.32 11.94 11.71
N ALA A 119 7.10 12.90 11.21
CA ALA A 119 6.85 14.31 11.51
C ALA A 119 5.45 14.76 11.05
N PRO A 120 4.80 15.70 11.76
CA PRO A 120 3.48 16.19 11.38
C PRO A 120 3.46 16.72 9.95
N THR A 121 2.52 16.22 9.15
CA THR A 121 2.44 16.52 7.71
C THR A 121 1.65 17.79 7.39
N GLY A 122 0.92 18.34 8.38
CA GLY A 122 -0.01 19.46 8.19
C GLY A 122 -1.33 19.08 7.52
N VAL A 123 -1.54 17.81 7.19
CA VAL A 123 -2.81 17.28 6.66
C VAL A 123 -3.70 16.85 7.83
N THR A 124 -4.95 17.29 7.82
CA THR A 124 -5.95 16.84 8.81
C THR A 124 -6.26 15.35 8.59
N VAL A 125 -6.02 14.54 9.62
CA VAL A 125 -6.35 13.10 9.65
C VAL A 125 -7.51 12.89 10.61
N ASP A 126 -8.62 12.35 10.09
CA ASP A 126 -9.80 12.01 10.88
C ASP A 126 -9.81 10.54 11.33
N ASP A 127 -10.80 10.17 12.15
CA ASP A 127 -10.91 8.80 12.65
C ASP A 127 -11.29 7.79 11.56
N GLN A 128 -11.88 8.24 10.45
CA GLN A 128 -12.20 7.37 9.32
C GLN A 128 -10.92 6.94 8.61
N ASP A 129 -9.98 7.86 8.38
CA ASP A 129 -8.67 7.55 7.80
C ASP A 129 -7.87 6.59 8.71
N ARG A 130 -7.83 6.84 10.02
CA ARG A 130 -7.17 5.94 10.99
C ARG A 130 -7.75 4.53 10.94
N ARG A 131 -9.08 4.41 11.00
CA ARG A 131 -9.76 3.11 10.89
C ARG A 131 -9.51 2.43 9.55
N ALA A 132 -9.43 3.20 8.47
CA ALA A 132 -9.13 2.65 7.16
C ALA A 132 -7.71 2.07 7.12
N VAL A 133 -6.72 2.76 7.69
CA VAL A 133 -5.34 2.24 7.83
C VAL A 133 -5.32 0.95 8.64
N ASP A 134 -5.96 0.93 9.82
CA ASP A 134 -5.98 -0.27 10.67
C ASP A 134 -6.66 -1.45 9.96
N GLY A 135 -7.77 -1.23 9.26
CA GLY A 135 -8.44 -2.27 8.49
C GLY A 135 -7.60 -2.79 7.32
N MET A 136 -6.91 -1.91 6.60
CA MET A 136 -6.03 -2.27 5.49
C MET A 136 -4.81 -3.05 5.99
N LEU A 137 -4.28 -2.71 7.17
CA LEU A 137 -3.18 -3.44 7.81
C LEU A 137 -3.55 -4.88 8.15
N ILE A 138 -4.79 -5.13 8.57
CA ILE A 138 -5.29 -6.50 8.78
C ILE A 138 -5.25 -7.28 7.46
N VAL A 139 -5.66 -6.66 6.34
CA VAL A 139 -5.59 -7.30 5.01
C VAL A 139 -4.15 -7.65 4.65
N ALA A 140 -3.21 -6.71 4.80
CA ALA A 140 -1.78 -6.95 4.50
C ALA A 140 -1.20 -8.07 5.38
N SER A 141 -1.53 -8.08 6.68
CA SER A 141 -1.09 -9.11 7.62
C SER A 141 -1.59 -10.49 7.22
N CYS A 142 -2.90 -10.62 6.92
CA CYS A 142 -3.48 -11.87 6.45
C CYS A 142 -2.80 -12.40 5.17
N LEU A 143 -2.46 -11.50 4.23
CA LEU A 143 -1.78 -11.90 3.00
C LEU A 143 -0.31 -12.24 3.21
N ALA A 144 0.34 -11.66 4.22
CA ALA A 144 1.73 -11.93 4.55
C ALA A 144 1.95 -13.35 5.12
N GLU A 145 0.98 -13.92 5.82
CA GLU A 145 1.03 -15.29 6.39
C GLU A 145 1.19 -16.42 5.35
N ALA A 146 1.07 -16.11 4.05
CA ALA A 146 1.08 -17.09 2.98
C ALA A 146 2.45 -17.37 2.35
N VAL A 147 3.48 -16.60 2.71
CA VAL A 147 4.81 -16.61 2.08
C VAL A 147 5.87 -17.02 3.09
#